data_AF-A0A1A0M167-F1
#
_entry.id   AF-A0A1A0M167-F1
#
_cell.length_a   1.000
_cell.length_b   1.000
_cell.length_c   1.000
_cell.angle_alpha   90.00
_cell.angle_beta   90.00
_cell.angle_gamma   90.00
#
_symmetry.space_group_name_H-M   'P 1'
#
loop_
_entity.id
_entity.type
_entity.pdbx_description
1 polymer ?
#
loop_
_entity_poly.entity_id
_entity_poly.type
_entity_poly.pdbx_seq_one_letter_code
_entity_poly.pdbx_strand_id
1 'polypeptide(L)'
;MSSSLDTALTIAGFVLCAGVVALCVPGGLAMSGISAADESQDRPPRSLRENAVSVAAVVVPPALFAGICVAAVTLAWLASGLTFYYPLLALGVGVAAWYGAIVGLAAWRNNVKRAVLDAYSKEEPPRPTAEDAIAAVRDYIRDKKITYSTTDLVAERFPLGWSVYAPPAMAVFLVGDSGRIEQTSSSTPLASAQRRFTAQESLMEPFRGRWRRRPR
;
A
#
# COMPACT_ATOMS: atom_id res chain seq x y z
N MET A 1 -33.26 44.72 8.65
CA MET A 1 -31.80 44.53 8.65
C MET A 1 -31.21 45.40 7.54
N SER A 2 -30.03 45.97 7.72
CA SER A 2 -29.42 46.79 6.67
C SER A 2 -28.90 45.87 5.56
N SER A 3 -29.18 46.22 4.30
CA SER A 3 -28.73 45.47 3.12
C SER A 3 -27.20 45.24 3.12
N SER A 4 -26.44 46.14 3.74
CA SER A 4 -24.99 46.01 3.94
C SER A 4 -24.60 44.84 4.86
N LEU A 5 -25.38 44.57 5.91
CA LEU A 5 -25.08 43.53 6.90
C LEU A 5 -25.38 42.14 6.32
N ASP A 6 -26.46 42.02 5.54
CA ASP A 6 -26.80 40.77 4.83
C ASP A 6 -25.74 40.42 3.78
N THR A 7 -25.26 41.43 3.04
CA THR A 7 -24.20 41.24 2.04
C THR A 7 -22.89 40.80 2.70
N ALA A 8 -22.51 41.44 3.82
CA ALA A 8 -21.31 41.11 4.57
C ALA A 8 -21.35 39.68 5.16
N LEU A 9 -22.49 39.27 5.72
CA LEU A 9 -22.69 37.91 6.24
C LEU A 9 -22.58 36.86 5.14
N THR A 10 -23.13 37.16 3.95
CA THR A 10 -23.08 36.23 2.82
C THR A 10 -21.64 36.04 2.32
N ILE A 11 -20.88 37.13 2.20
CA ILE A 11 -19.46 37.08 1.79
C ILE A 11 -18.63 36.35 2.85
N ALA A 12 -18.81 36.67 4.14
CA ALA A 12 -18.11 36.02 5.24
C ALA A 12 -18.40 34.52 5.27
N GLY A 13 -19.67 34.12 5.09
CA GLY A 13 -20.07 32.71 4.99
C GLY A 13 -19.40 32.01 3.81
N PHE A 14 -19.28 32.68 2.66
CA PHE A 14 -18.61 32.13 1.48
C PHE A 14 -17.11 31.91 1.69
N VAL A 15 -16.43 32.89 2.28
CA VAL A 15 -14.99 32.82 2.59
C VAL A 15 -14.71 31.71 3.62
N LEU A 16 -15.57 31.58 4.62
CA LEU A 16 -15.43 30.54 5.65
C LEU A 16 -15.70 29.14 5.06
N CYS A 17 -16.69 29.00 4.18
CA CYS A 17 -16.92 27.79 3.38
C CYS A 17 -15.70 27.42 2.52
N ALA A 18 -15.14 28.37 1.78
CA ALA A 18 -13.96 28.14 0.95
C ALA A 18 -12.75 27.69 1.79
N GLY A 19 -12.56 28.30 2.97
CA GLY A 19 -11.53 27.90 3.92
C GLY A 19 -11.72 26.47 4.44
N VAL A 20 -12.96 26.10 4.81
CA VAL A 20 -13.28 24.73 5.26
C VAL A 20 -13.02 23.72 4.14
N VAL A 21 -13.43 23.99 2.90
CA VAL A 21 -13.14 23.09 1.77
C VAL A 21 -11.63 22.95 1.53
N ALA A 22 -10.89 24.07 1.56
CA ALA A 22 -9.44 24.06 1.38
C ALA A 22 -8.70 23.28 2.48
N LEU A 23 -9.23 23.26 3.71
CA LEU A 23 -8.67 22.49 4.84
C LEU A 23 -9.12 21.01 4.83
N CYS A 24 -10.37 20.74 4.43
CA CYS A 24 -10.94 19.41 4.41
C CYS A 24 -10.42 18.54 3.26
N VAL A 25 -10.04 19.12 2.12
CA VAL A 25 -9.49 18.35 0.98
C VAL A 25 -8.15 17.68 1.34
N PRO A 26 -7.14 18.38 1.88
CA PRO A 26 -5.90 17.76 2.35
C PRO A 26 -6.13 16.81 3.53
N GLY A 27 -7.00 17.18 4.48
CA GLY A 27 -7.31 16.34 5.64
C GLY A 27 -8.00 15.03 5.28
N GLY A 28 -8.94 15.08 4.33
CA GLY A 28 -9.62 13.89 3.80
C GLY A 28 -8.67 12.97 3.04
N LEU A 29 -7.72 13.53 2.27
CA LEU A 29 -6.68 12.76 1.59
C LEU A 29 -5.75 12.08 2.58
N ALA A 30 -5.29 12.78 3.62
CA ALA A 30 -4.43 12.21 4.66
C ALA A 30 -5.15 11.08 5.43
N MET A 31 -6.42 11.28 5.80
CA MET A 31 -7.26 10.29 6.48
C MET A 31 -7.63 9.09 5.61
N SER A 32 -7.71 9.26 4.29
CA SER A 32 -8.07 8.17 3.37
C SER A 32 -7.02 7.06 3.31
N GLY A 33 -5.90 7.16 4.02
CA GLY A 33 -4.88 6.10 4.05
C GLY A 33 -4.23 5.89 2.68
N ILE A 34 -4.24 6.92 1.82
CA ILE A 34 -3.28 7.06 0.71
C ILE A 34 -1.98 7.58 1.34
N SER A 35 -1.46 6.83 2.32
CA SER A 35 -0.12 7.07 2.80
C SER A 35 0.80 6.39 1.80
N ALA A 36 1.62 7.17 1.09
CA ALA A 36 2.64 6.64 0.19
C ALA A 36 3.58 5.65 0.91
N ALA A 37 3.62 5.66 2.24
CA ALA A 37 4.38 4.71 3.06
C ALA A 37 3.76 3.30 3.14
N ASP A 38 2.47 3.12 2.85
CA ASP A 38 1.80 1.80 2.85
C ASP A 38 1.78 1.16 1.44
N GLU A 39 2.57 1.71 0.52
CA GLU A 39 2.93 1.07 -0.75
C GLU A 39 4.00 0.00 -0.51
N SER A 40 3.70 -0.95 0.39
CA SER A 40 4.51 -2.15 0.54
C SER A 40 4.48 -2.93 -0.77
N GLN A 41 5.67 -3.29 -1.27
CA GLN A 41 5.90 -3.91 -2.58
C GLN A 41 5.21 -5.29 -2.77
N ASP A 42 4.50 -5.79 -1.76
CA ASP A 42 3.82 -7.09 -1.79
C ASP A 42 2.29 -6.97 -1.75
N ARG A 43 1.74 -6.18 -2.67
CA ARG A 43 0.29 -6.19 -2.93
C ARG A 43 -0.03 -7.06 -4.15
N PRO A 44 -1.21 -7.71 -4.16
CA PRO A 44 -1.72 -8.30 -5.39
C PRO A 44 -1.82 -7.23 -6.49
N PRO A 45 -1.75 -7.63 -7.77
CA PRO A 45 -1.80 -6.69 -8.88
C PRO A 45 -3.05 -5.80 -8.80
N ARG A 46 -2.85 -4.48 -8.95
CA ARG A 46 -3.94 -3.50 -8.86
C ARG A 46 -5.03 -3.85 -9.86
N SER A 47 -6.25 -3.98 -9.37
CA SER A 47 -7.40 -4.20 -10.25
C SER A 47 -7.91 -2.88 -10.82
N LEU A 48 -8.51 -2.90 -12.02
CA LEU A 48 -9.18 -1.72 -12.58
C LEU A 48 -10.24 -1.13 -11.63
N ARG A 49 -10.88 -1.97 -10.81
CA ARG A 49 -11.85 -1.57 -9.80
C ARG A 49 -11.21 -0.76 -8.67
N GLU A 50 -10.01 -1.13 -8.21
CA GLU A 50 -9.29 -0.36 -7.18
C GLU A 50 -8.93 1.03 -7.70
N ASN A 51 -8.45 1.13 -8.94
CA ASN A 51 -8.20 2.43 -9.57
C ASN A 51 -9.48 3.28 -9.64
N ALA A 52 -10.61 2.69 -10.03
CA ALA A 52 -11.89 3.38 -10.07
C ALA A 52 -12.33 3.88 -8.68
N VAL A 53 -12.15 3.07 -7.63
CA VAL A 53 -12.45 3.45 -6.24
C VAL A 53 -11.55 4.60 -5.79
N SER A 54 -10.25 4.54 -6.08
CA SER A 54 -9.30 5.62 -5.75
C SER A 54 -9.66 6.92 -6.45
N VAL A 55 -10.00 6.89 -7.74
CA VAL A 55 -10.45 8.08 -8.47
C VAL A 55 -11.77 8.60 -7.90
N ALA A 56 -12.74 7.72 -7.63
CA ALA A 56 -14.02 8.10 -7.04
C ALA A 56 -13.83 8.75 -5.65
N ALA A 57 -12.91 8.25 -4.84
CA ALA A 57 -12.59 8.79 -3.51
C ALA A 57 -12.09 10.24 -3.55
N VAL A 58 -11.39 10.60 -4.62
CA VAL A 58 -10.87 11.95 -4.82
C VAL A 58 -11.91 12.87 -5.46
N VAL A 59 -12.71 12.36 -6.41
CA VAL A 59 -13.60 13.20 -7.24
C VAL A 59 -15.01 13.35 -6.67
N VAL A 60 -15.60 12.27 -6.14
CA VAL A 60 -17.02 12.25 -5.75
C VAL A 60 -17.33 13.20 -4.59
N PRO A 61 -16.57 13.23 -3.48
CA PRO A 61 -16.91 14.10 -2.35
C PRO A 61 -16.84 15.60 -2.71
N PRO A 62 -15.79 16.12 -3.38
CA PRO A 62 -15.75 17.53 -3.80
C PRO A 62 -16.85 17.88 -4.81
N ALA A 63 -17.13 17.00 -5.78
CA ALA A 63 -18.16 17.25 -6.79
C ALA A 63 -19.57 17.32 -6.16
N LEU A 64 -19.87 16.43 -5.21
CA LEU A 64 -21.13 16.46 -4.45
C LEU A 64 -21.26 17.76 -3.65
N PHE A 65 -20.21 18.15 -2.92
CA PHE A 65 -20.22 19.37 -2.13
C PHE A 65 -20.42 20.62 -3.00
N ALA A 66 -19.66 20.74 -4.09
CA ALA A 66 -19.78 21.83 -5.04
C ALA A 66 -21.19 21.90 -5.65
N GLY A 67 -21.76 20.76 -6.04
CA GLY A 67 -23.13 20.68 -6.57
C GLY A 67 -24.18 21.18 -5.58
N ILE A 68 -24.06 20.82 -4.29
CA ILE A 68 -24.97 21.27 -3.24
C ILE A 68 -24.83 22.78 -3.01
N CYS A 69 -23.62 23.32 -2.99
CA CYS A 69 -23.38 24.75 -2.86
C CYS A 69 -23.97 25.54 -4.03
N VAL A 70 -23.72 25.10 -5.27
CA VAL A 70 -24.28 25.75 -6.47
C VAL A 70 -25.81 25.75 -6.40
N ALA A 71 -26.44 24.61 -6.14
CA ALA A 71 -27.89 24.51 -6.04
C ALA A 71 -28.48 25.45 -4.98
N ALA A 72 -27.81 25.59 -3.84
CA ALA A 72 -28.23 26.50 -2.76
C ALA A 72 -28.16 27.97 -3.16
N VAL A 73 -27.09 28.37 -3.87
CA VAL A 73 -26.95 29.74 -4.40
C VAL A 73 -28.02 30.02 -5.44
N THR A 74 -28.29 29.09 -6.35
CA THR A 74 -29.34 29.25 -7.36
C THR A 74 -30.72 29.40 -6.72
N LEU A 75 -31.03 28.60 -5.70
CA LEU A 75 -32.29 28.70 -4.95
C LEU A 75 -32.42 30.01 -4.18
N ALA A 76 -31.33 30.48 -3.58
CA ALA A 76 -31.30 31.76 -2.88
C ALA A 76 -31.54 32.94 -3.84
N TRP A 77 -31.04 32.86 -5.08
CA TRP A 77 -31.27 33.87 -6.11
C TRP A 77 -32.71 33.89 -6.64
N LEU A 78 -33.33 32.73 -6.79
CA LEU A 78 -34.66 32.61 -7.40
C LEU A 78 -35.81 33.00 -6.46
N ALA A 79 -35.59 33.00 -5.14
CA ALA A 79 -36.64 33.18 -4.17
C ALA A 79 -36.37 34.39 -3.26
N SER A 80 -37.26 35.38 -3.32
CA SER A 80 -37.27 36.52 -2.40
C SER A 80 -37.99 36.17 -1.10
N GLY A 81 -37.29 36.16 0.04
CA GLY A 81 -37.91 35.96 1.36
C GLY A 81 -37.03 35.20 2.37
N LEU A 82 -37.66 34.32 3.17
CA LEU A 82 -37.03 33.45 4.21
C LEU A 82 -35.91 32.52 3.70
N THR A 83 -35.63 32.56 2.40
CA THR A 83 -34.57 31.84 1.69
C THR A 83 -33.16 32.29 2.07
N PHE A 84 -33.04 33.37 2.85
CA PHE A 84 -31.80 33.80 3.49
C PHE A 84 -31.09 32.67 4.27
N TYR A 85 -31.84 31.72 4.83
CA TYR A 85 -31.27 30.59 5.59
C TYR A 85 -30.84 29.39 4.73
N TYR A 86 -31.18 29.36 3.44
CA TYR A 86 -30.84 28.23 2.56
C TYR A 86 -29.34 27.96 2.41
N PRO A 87 -28.45 28.95 2.33
CA PRO A 87 -27.02 28.70 2.33
C PRO A 87 -26.53 27.97 3.59
N LEU A 88 -27.05 28.32 4.76
CA LEU A 88 -26.68 27.68 6.03
C LEU A 88 -27.19 26.23 6.11
N LEU A 89 -28.44 26.00 5.72
CA LEU A 89 -28.99 24.64 5.65
C LEU A 89 -28.25 23.80 4.60
N ALA A 90 -27.93 24.37 3.44
CA ALA A 90 -27.18 23.69 2.40
C ALA A 90 -25.75 23.35 2.82
N LEU A 91 -25.12 24.18 3.65
CA LEU A 91 -23.81 23.88 4.24
C LEU A 91 -23.93 22.66 5.16
N GLY A 92 -24.92 22.64 6.06
CA GLY A 92 -25.17 21.48 6.94
C GLY A 92 -25.44 20.19 6.16
N VAL A 93 -26.33 20.25 5.15
CA VAL A 93 -26.64 19.12 4.26
C VAL A 93 -25.42 18.72 3.43
N GLY A 94 -24.65 19.69 2.93
CA GLY A 94 -23.44 19.48 2.16
C GLY A 94 -22.35 18.75 2.95
N VAL A 95 -22.12 19.16 4.20
CA VAL A 95 -21.18 18.49 5.11
C VAL A 95 -21.64 17.07 5.44
N ALA A 96 -22.94 16.87 5.73
CA ALA A 96 -23.48 15.55 6.01
C ALA A 96 -23.37 14.60 4.79
N ALA A 97 -23.70 15.10 3.59
CA ALA A 97 -23.57 14.36 2.34
C ALA A 97 -22.10 14.02 2.03
N TRP A 98 -21.20 14.98 2.22
CA TRP A 98 -19.76 14.80 2.04
C TRP A 98 -19.21 13.72 2.99
N TYR A 99 -19.56 13.78 4.27
CA TYR A 99 -19.16 12.79 5.27
C TYR A 99 -19.71 11.40 4.94
N GLY A 100 -21.00 11.32 4.58
CA GLY A 100 -21.63 10.08 4.15
C GLY A 100 -20.96 9.46 2.93
N ALA A 101 -20.55 10.28 1.95
CA ALA A 101 -19.80 9.81 0.79
C ALA A 101 -18.43 9.23 1.19
N ILE A 102 -17.69 9.89 2.08
CA ILE A 102 -16.41 9.38 2.58
C ILE A 102 -16.58 8.01 3.26
N VAL A 103 -17.55 7.90 4.17
CA VAL A 103 -17.82 6.64 4.90
C VAL A 103 -18.24 5.53 3.93
N GLY A 104 -19.13 5.84 2.98
CA GLY A 104 -19.58 4.91 1.96
C GLY A 104 -18.44 4.42 1.06
N LEU A 105 -17.57 5.33 0.60
CA LEU A 105 -16.41 4.96 -0.21
C LEU A 105 -15.35 4.19 0.57
N ALA A 106 -15.14 4.51 1.85
CA ALA A 106 -14.24 3.74 2.72
C ALA A 106 -14.74 2.30 2.90
N ALA A 107 -16.05 2.12 3.13
CA ALA A 107 -16.67 0.80 3.21
C ALA A 107 -16.56 0.03 1.88
N TRP A 108 -16.83 0.71 0.75
CA TRP A 108 -16.70 0.11 -0.57
C TRP A 108 -15.26 -0.33 -0.87
N ARG A 109 -14.27 0.51 -0.57
CA ARG A 109 -12.84 0.18 -0.71
C ARG A 109 -12.47 -1.06 0.10
N ASN A 110 -12.92 -1.15 1.35
CA ASN A 110 -12.65 -2.31 2.20
C ASN A 110 -13.26 -3.59 1.61
N ASN A 111 -14.48 -3.50 1.05
CA ASN A 111 -15.11 -4.64 0.38
C ASN A 111 -14.36 -5.06 -0.88
N VAL A 112 -13.89 -4.12 -1.71
CA VAL A 112 -13.07 -4.42 -2.89
C VAL A 112 -11.75 -5.07 -2.48
N LYS A 113 -11.08 -4.53 -1.45
CA LYS A 113 -9.82 -5.09 -0.93
C LYS A 113 -10.01 -6.53 -0.46
N ARG A 114 -11.08 -6.82 0.29
CA ARG A 114 -11.43 -8.20 0.71
C ARG A 114 -11.66 -9.09 -0.50
N ALA A 115 -12.47 -8.66 -1.47
CA ALA A 115 -12.75 -9.44 -2.67
C ALA A 115 -11.50 -9.73 -3.52
N VAL A 116 -10.54 -8.80 -3.56
CA VAL A 116 -9.24 -9.01 -4.21
C VAL A 116 -8.43 -10.04 -3.41
N LEU A 117 -8.29 -9.87 -2.09
CA LEU A 117 -7.57 -10.83 -1.26
C LEU A 117 -8.18 -12.24 -1.30
N ASP A 118 -9.50 -12.36 -1.39
CA ASP A 118 -10.18 -13.66 -1.52
C ASP A 118 -9.92 -14.29 -2.90
N ALA A 119 -9.76 -13.47 -3.93
CA ALA A 119 -9.50 -13.90 -5.30
C ALA A 119 -8.03 -14.26 -5.57
N TYR A 120 -7.09 -13.84 -4.72
CA TYR A 120 -5.66 -14.08 -4.88
C TYR A 120 -5.11 -14.87 -3.70
N SER A 121 -4.52 -16.03 -3.97
CA SER A 121 -3.64 -16.70 -3.01
C SER A 121 -2.21 -16.32 -3.30
N LYS A 122 -1.44 -16.14 -2.24
CA LYS A 122 0.02 -16.08 -2.35
C LYS A 122 0.54 -17.50 -2.48
N GLU A 123 1.04 -17.86 -3.66
CA GLU A 123 1.75 -19.13 -3.84
C GLU A 123 3.17 -18.93 -3.34
N GLU A 124 3.51 -19.63 -2.25
CA GLU A 124 4.90 -19.75 -1.83
C GLU A 124 5.70 -20.41 -2.95
N PRO A 125 6.87 -19.86 -3.31
CA PRO A 125 7.72 -20.51 -4.27
C PRO A 125 8.20 -21.82 -3.65
N PRO A 126 8.41 -22.87 -4.47
CA PRO A 126 8.90 -24.14 -3.98
C PRO A 126 10.17 -23.90 -3.15
N ARG A 127 10.26 -24.56 -1.98
CA ARG A 127 11.47 -24.48 -1.16
C ARG A 127 12.61 -25.09 -1.96
N PRO A 128 13.74 -24.38 -2.11
CA PRO A 128 14.86 -24.90 -2.89
C PRO A 128 15.35 -26.21 -2.28
N THR A 129 15.64 -27.18 -3.13
CA THR A 129 16.27 -28.43 -2.71
C THR A 129 17.77 -28.21 -2.45
N ALA A 130 18.45 -29.20 -1.86
CA ALA A 130 19.90 -29.18 -1.70
C ALA A 130 20.62 -28.98 -3.05
N GLU A 131 20.14 -29.65 -4.11
CA GLU A 131 20.68 -29.55 -5.46
C GLU A 131 20.48 -28.15 -6.06
N ASP A 132 19.30 -27.56 -5.86
CA ASP A 132 19.02 -26.18 -6.30
C ASP A 132 19.94 -25.17 -5.60
N ALA A 133 20.18 -25.35 -4.30
CA ALA A 133 21.09 -24.48 -3.55
C ALA A 133 22.54 -24.60 -4.03
N ILE A 134 23.01 -25.82 -4.31
CA ILE A 134 24.34 -26.07 -4.88
C ILE A 134 24.46 -25.45 -6.28
N ALA A 135 23.44 -25.63 -7.13
CA ALA A 135 23.41 -25.04 -8.46
C ALA A 135 23.45 -23.51 -8.40
N ALA A 136 22.65 -22.90 -7.52
CA ALA A 136 22.62 -21.45 -7.33
C ALA A 136 23.98 -20.89 -6.87
N VAL A 137 24.69 -21.59 -5.96
CA VAL A 137 26.04 -21.19 -5.52
C VAL A 137 27.07 -21.37 -6.63
N ARG A 138 26.99 -22.45 -7.42
CA ARG A 138 27.87 -22.64 -8.58
C ARG A 138 27.71 -21.52 -9.59
N ASP A 139 26.47 -21.13 -9.87
CA ASP A 139 26.15 -20.03 -10.77
C ASP A 139 26.66 -18.70 -10.21
N TYR A 140 26.50 -18.46 -8.90
CA TYR A 140 27.03 -17.28 -8.21
C TYR A 140 28.56 -17.20 -8.28
N ILE A 141 29.27 -18.29 -7.99
CA ILE A 141 30.74 -18.35 -8.06
C ILE A 141 31.22 -18.05 -9.48
N ARG A 142 30.53 -18.61 -10.49
CA ARG A 142 30.84 -18.39 -11.91
C ARG A 142 30.59 -16.94 -12.33
N ASP A 143 29.45 -16.36 -11.95
CA ASP A 143 29.10 -14.95 -12.25
C ASP A 143 30.09 -13.97 -11.62
N LYS A 144 30.42 -14.19 -10.34
CA LYS A 144 31.38 -13.36 -9.59
C LYS A 144 32.84 -13.65 -9.92
N LYS A 145 33.11 -14.63 -10.80
CA LYS A 145 34.46 -15.06 -11.22
C LYS A 145 35.36 -15.38 -10.03
N ILE A 146 34.80 -16.03 -9.00
CA ILE A 146 35.55 -16.38 -7.79
C ILE A 146 36.28 -17.70 -8.03
N THR A 147 37.58 -17.76 -7.69
CA THR A 147 38.44 -18.93 -7.90
C THR A 147 38.25 -19.98 -6.79
N TYR A 148 37.03 -20.48 -6.60
CA TYR A 148 36.75 -21.59 -5.69
C TYR A 148 36.49 -22.89 -6.46
N SER A 149 36.86 -24.02 -5.86
CA SER A 149 36.44 -25.32 -6.38
C SER A 149 34.91 -25.43 -6.28
N THR A 150 34.27 -25.69 -7.42
CA THR A 150 32.83 -26.00 -7.49
C THR A 150 32.56 -27.50 -7.51
N THR A 151 33.62 -28.31 -7.33
CA THR A 151 33.58 -29.77 -7.22
C THR A 151 33.35 -30.12 -5.75
N ASP A 152 32.52 -31.14 -5.49
CA ASP A 152 32.23 -31.65 -4.14
C ASP A 152 31.57 -30.64 -3.17
N LEU A 153 30.71 -29.77 -3.69
CA LEU A 153 29.87 -28.91 -2.86
C LEU A 153 28.86 -29.75 -2.07
N VAL A 154 28.81 -29.53 -0.76
CA VAL A 154 27.87 -30.12 0.18
C VAL A 154 26.90 -29.04 0.63
N ALA A 155 25.60 -29.35 0.68
CA ALA A 155 24.57 -28.47 1.20
C ALA A 155 23.98 -29.04 2.50
N GLU A 156 23.95 -28.22 3.53
CA GLU A 156 23.39 -28.54 4.85
C GLU A 156 22.20 -27.61 5.15
N ARG A 157 21.07 -28.17 5.59
CA ARG A 157 19.83 -27.41 5.80
C ARG A 157 19.88 -26.64 7.13
N PHE A 158 19.41 -25.40 7.12
CA PHE A 158 19.09 -24.62 8.32
C PHE A 158 17.65 -24.04 8.20
N PRO A 159 17.06 -23.43 9.26
CA PRO A 159 15.63 -23.12 9.29
C PRO A 159 15.05 -22.41 8.05
N LEU A 160 15.74 -21.38 7.53
CA LEU A 160 15.29 -20.57 6.38
C LEU A 160 16.24 -20.65 5.18
N GLY A 161 16.97 -21.76 5.01
CA GLY A 161 17.90 -21.87 3.89
C GLY A 161 18.85 -23.07 3.95
N TRP A 162 19.94 -22.96 3.19
CA TRP A 162 20.99 -23.96 3.04
C TRP A 162 22.36 -23.34 3.22
N SER A 163 23.25 -23.95 4.00
CA SER A 163 24.68 -23.64 3.99
C SER A 163 25.38 -24.55 3.01
N VAL A 164 26.05 -23.97 2.02
CA VAL A 164 26.77 -24.67 0.97
C VAL A 164 28.27 -24.43 1.12
N TYR A 165 29.06 -25.51 1.14
CA TYR A 165 30.51 -25.46 1.33
C TYR A 165 31.22 -26.65 0.65
N ALA A 166 32.52 -26.56 0.41
CA ALA A 166 33.35 -27.65 -0.15
C ALA A 166 34.45 -28.04 0.84
N PRO A 167 34.53 -29.29 1.36
CA PRO A 167 35.59 -29.70 2.28
C PRO A 167 36.99 -29.76 1.61
N PRO A 168 38.09 -29.37 2.30
CA PRO A 168 38.18 -28.63 3.56
C PRO A 168 37.81 -27.15 3.36
N ALA A 169 36.68 -26.73 3.91
CA ALA A 169 36.04 -25.48 3.51
C ALA A 169 36.77 -24.22 3.98
N MET A 170 37.19 -23.38 3.02
CA MET A 170 37.66 -22.02 3.28
C MET A 170 36.54 -20.97 3.21
N ALA A 171 35.41 -21.28 2.57
CA ALA A 171 34.27 -20.39 2.41
C ALA A 171 32.95 -21.14 2.58
N VAL A 172 31.98 -20.50 3.24
CA VAL A 172 30.61 -21.01 3.38
C VAL A 172 29.65 -20.01 2.76
N PHE A 173 28.75 -20.50 1.91
CA PHE A 173 27.70 -19.71 1.29
C PHE A 173 26.37 -20.02 1.97
N LEU A 174 25.66 -19.00 2.43
CA LEU A 174 24.31 -19.10 2.97
C LEU A 174 23.33 -18.77 1.86
N VAL A 175 22.49 -19.75 1.50
CA VAL A 175 21.46 -19.63 0.48
C VAL A 175 20.12 -19.59 1.18
N GLY A 176 19.42 -18.47 1.11
CA GLY A 176 18.09 -18.31 1.67
C GLY A 176 17.03 -18.96 0.82
N ASP A 177 15.91 -19.30 1.43
CA ASP A 177 14.73 -19.76 0.71
C ASP A 177 14.23 -18.67 -0.27
N SER A 178 14.51 -17.39 -0.03
CA SER A 178 14.28 -16.31 -0.99
C SER A 178 15.12 -16.39 -2.28
N GLY A 179 16.16 -17.24 -2.32
CA GLY A 179 17.18 -17.27 -3.36
C GLY A 179 18.34 -16.28 -3.13
N ARG A 180 18.32 -15.52 -2.03
CA ARG A 180 19.44 -14.66 -1.63
C ARG A 180 20.66 -15.51 -1.27
N ILE A 181 21.83 -15.13 -1.76
CA ILE A 181 23.10 -15.79 -1.45
C ILE A 181 23.99 -14.81 -0.70
N GLU A 182 24.50 -15.21 0.46
CA GLU A 182 25.46 -14.45 1.26
C GLU A 182 26.71 -15.30 1.50
N GLN A 183 27.87 -14.78 1.10
CA GLN A 183 29.16 -15.43 1.39
C GLN A 183 29.62 -15.02 2.80
N THR A 184 29.91 -16.00 3.64
CA THR A 184 30.44 -15.78 5.00
C THR A 184 31.93 -16.07 5.04
N SER A 185 32.69 -15.19 5.69
CA SER A 185 34.13 -15.37 5.94
C SER A 185 34.40 -16.36 7.08
N SER A 186 35.55 -17.04 7.00
CA SER A 186 36.00 -18.03 8.00
C SER A 186 36.17 -17.49 9.42
N SER A 187 36.24 -16.18 9.61
CA SER A 187 36.37 -15.52 10.91
C SER A 187 35.08 -15.46 11.72
N THR A 188 33.91 -15.69 11.10
CA THR A 188 32.61 -15.70 11.80
C THR A 188 32.18 -17.13 12.06
N PRO A 189 31.87 -17.51 13.31
CA PRO A 189 31.31 -18.83 13.60
C PRO A 189 30.05 -19.09 12.77
N LEU A 190 29.99 -20.25 12.09
CA LEU A 190 28.91 -20.59 11.16
C LEU A 190 27.51 -20.43 11.80
N ALA A 191 27.36 -20.85 13.05
CA ALA A 191 26.09 -20.72 13.78
C ALA A 191 25.64 -19.26 13.95
N SER A 192 26.58 -18.33 14.17
CA SER A 192 26.28 -16.90 14.29
C SER A 192 25.85 -16.29 12.96
N ALA A 193 26.53 -16.68 11.86
CA ALA A 193 26.18 -16.24 10.52
C ALA A 193 24.80 -16.76 10.10
N GLN A 194 24.51 -18.05 10.33
CA GLN A 194 23.21 -18.66 10.07
C GLN A 194 22.09 -17.96 10.85
N ARG A 195 22.30 -17.61 12.13
CA ARG A 195 21.30 -16.87 12.93
C ARG A 195 21.01 -15.49 12.36
N ARG A 196 22.05 -14.71 12.02
CA ARG A 196 21.89 -13.38 11.42
C ARG A 196 21.16 -13.48 10.08
N PHE A 197 21.57 -14.41 9.24
CA PHE A 197 20.98 -14.63 7.94
C PHE A 197 19.50 -15.03 8.04
N THR A 198 19.18 -15.94 8.97
CA THR A 198 17.81 -16.36 9.29
C THR A 198 16.96 -15.17 9.74
N ALA A 199 17.47 -14.31 10.63
CA ALA A 199 16.75 -13.11 11.07
C ALA A 199 16.48 -12.11 9.93
N GLN A 200 17.37 -12.04 8.94
CA GLN A 200 17.15 -11.22 7.75
C GLN A 200 16.15 -11.87 6.77
N GLU A 201 16.26 -13.18 6.54
CA GLU A 201 15.29 -13.93 5.70
C GLU A 201 13.88 -13.90 6.30
N SER A 202 13.71 -13.96 7.61
CA SER A 202 12.38 -13.85 8.24
C SER A 202 11.70 -12.50 7.98
N LEU A 203 12.48 -11.43 7.76
CA LEU A 203 11.92 -10.14 7.34
C LEU A 203 11.47 -10.14 5.88
N MET A 204 12.03 -11.04 5.05
CA MET A 204 11.68 -11.18 3.63
C MET A 204 10.58 -12.22 3.39
N GLU A 205 10.32 -13.12 4.35
CA GLU A 205 9.29 -14.14 4.28
C GLU A 205 7.91 -13.58 3.89
N PRO A 206 7.41 -12.46 4.47
CA PRO A 206 6.13 -11.90 4.10
C PRO A 206 6.05 -11.47 2.65
N PHE A 207 7.18 -11.16 1.99
CA PHE A 207 7.28 -10.71 0.60
C PHE A 207 7.48 -11.87 -0.38
N ARG A 208 7.69 -13.09 0.12
CA ARG A 208 7.99 -14.25 -0.71
C ARG A 208 6.74 -14.79 -1.41
N GLY A 209 6.89 -15.20 -2.66
CA GLY A 209 5.83 -15.84 -3.44
C GLY A 209 5.23 -14.95 -4.50
N ARG A 210 4.43 -15.57 -5.38
CA ARG A 210 3.73 -14.85 -6.43
C ARG A 210 2.24 -14.88 -6.12
N TRP A 211 1.61 -13.72 -6.25
CA TRP A 211 0.16 -13.63 -6.22
C TRP A 211 -0.41 -14.36 -7.44
N ARG A 212 -1.15 -15.44 -7.17
CA ARG A 212 -1.88 -16.19 -8.20
C ARG A 212 -3.37 -16.08 -7.95
N ARG A 213 -4.09 -15.86 -9.03
CA ARG A 213 -5.55 -15.80 -9.00
C ARG A 213 -6.07 -17.21 -8.72
N ARG A 214 -6.88 -17.36 -7.68
CA ARG A 214 -7.53 -18.64 -7.38
C ARG A 214 -8.46 -19.01 -8.55
N PRO A 215 -8.43 -20.27 -9.04
CA PRO A 215 -9.45 -20.75 -9.96
C PRO A 215 -10.81 -20.68 -9.25
N ARG A 216 -11.83 -20.19 -9.98
CA ARG A 216 -13.21 -20.12 -9.50
C ARG A 216 -13.90 -21.46 -9.62
#